data_AF-A0ABD2YU88-F1
#
_entry.id   AF-A0ABD2YU88-F1
#
_cell.length_a   1.000
_cell.length_b   1.000
_cell.length_c   1.000
_cell.angle_alpha   90.00
_cell.angle_beta   90.00
_cell.angle_gamma   90.00
#
_symmetry.space_group_name_H-M   'P 1'
#
loop_
_entity.id
_entity.type
_entity.pdbx_description
1 polymer ?
#
loop_
_entity_poly.entity_id
_entity_poly.type
_entity_poly.pdbx_seq_one_letter_code
_entity_poly.pdbx_strand_id
1 'polypeptide(L)'
;MEIKILSFFILPLCRRKRNNLLSLMKVNGGACESLDNVVQEVSSYYSDLLITSSPTNFDEILTSISSNMTVEMHAKLVKPISEAENKKAIFSMSPSKTPEFDA
;
A
#
# COMPACT_ATOMS: atom_id res chain seq x y z
N MET A 1 -7.84 -5.44 -34.77
CA MET A 1 -7.17 -5.25 -33.45
C MET A 1 -8.16 -4.91 -32.34
N GLU A 2 -9.31 -4.30 -32.61
CA GLU A 2 -10.24 -3.83 -31.56
C GLU A 2 -10.89 -4.92 -30.69
N ILE A 3 -11.19 -6.09 -31.27
CA ILE A 3 -11.81 -7.21 -30.52
C ILE A 3 -10.85 -7.75 -29.43
N LYS A 4 -9.53 -7.69 -29.66
CA LYS A 4 -8.51 -8.11 -28.67
C LYS A 4 -8.42 -7.12 -27.50
N ILE A 5 -8.62 -5.83 -27.75
CA ILE A 5 -8.57 -4.78 -26.72
C ILE A 5 -9.79 -4.91 -25.79
N LEU A 6 -10.99 -5.09 -26.35
CA LEU A 6 -12.21 -5.34 -25.55
C LEU A 6 -12.07 -6.58 -24.68
N SER A 7 -11.51 -7.67 -25.20
CA SER A 7 -11.22 -8.89 -24.41
C SER A 7 -10.28 -8.61 -23.23
N PHE A 8 -9.20 -7.85 -23.46
CA PHE A 8 -8.21 -7.53 -22.41
C PHE A 8 -8.80 -6.74 -21.24
N PHE A 9 -9.74 -5.82 -21.50
CA PHE A 9 -10.40 -5.03 -20.45
C PHE A 9 -11.58 -5.76 -19.79
N ILE A 10 -12.40 -6.49 -20.57
CA ILE A 10 -13.62 -7.14 -20.08
C ILE A 10 -13.31 -8.41 -19.27
N LEU A 11 -12.26 -9.16 -19.62
CA LEU A 11 -11.89 -10.38 -18.89
C LEU A 11 -11.57 -10.13 -17.40
N PRO A 12 -10.75 -9.13 -17.02
CA PRO A 12 -10.55 -8.74 -15.63
C PRO A 12 -11.83 -8.34 -14.90
N LEU A 13 -12.70 -7.54 -15.55
CA LEU A 13 -13.98 -7.09 -14.99
C LEU A 13 -14.93 -8.28 -14.72
N CYS A 14 -15.03 -9.21 -15.67
CA CYS A 14 -15.85 -10.41 -15.56
C CYS A 14 -15.32 -11.38 -14.49
N ARG A 15 -13.99 -11.42 -14.25
CA ARG A 15 -13.39 -12.15 -13.13
C ARG A 15 -13.74 -11.52 -11.78
N ARG A 16 -13.64 -10.19 -11.66
CA ARG A 16 -13.97 -9.48 -10.42
C ARG A 16 -15.42 -9.71 -9.99
N LYS A 17 -16.38 -9.64 -10.93
CA LYS A 17 -17.81 -9.88 -10.64
C LYS A 17 -18.10 -11.31 -10.16
N ARG A 18 -17.30 -12.29 -10.58
CA ARG A 18 -17.46 -13.71 -10.18
C ARG A 18 -16.75 -14.05 -8.86
N ASN A 19 -15.74 -13.28 -8.47
CA ASN A 19 -14.96 -13.50 -7.24
C ASN A 19 -15.52 -12.70 -6.05
N ASN A 20 -16.84 -12.53 -6.00
CA ASN A 20 -17.50 -11.92 -4.84
C ASN A 20 -17.59 -12.97 -3.74
N LEU A 21 -17.12 -12.62 -2.55
CA LEU A 21 -17.31 -13.39 -1.33
C LEU A 21 -18.79 -13.32 -0.93
N LEU A 22 -19.59 -14.25 -1.45
CA LEU A 22 -21.04 -14.32 -1.21
C LEU A 22 -21.38 -14.94 0.15
N SER A 23 -20.57 -15.86 0.65
CA SER A 23 -20.72 -16.43 1.97
C SER A 23 -19.38 -16.90 2.52
N LEU A 24 -19.26 -16.90 3.84
CA LEU A 24 -18.14 -17.48 4.56
C LEU A 24 -18.67 -18.48 5.58
N MET A 25 -17.96 -19.59 5.72
CA MET A 25 -18.23 -20.56 6.79
C MET A 25 -17.45 -20.13 8.03
N LYS A 26 -18.16 -19.88 9.12
CA LYS A 26 -17.56 -19.58 10.42
C LYS A 26 -16.85 -20.80 10.98
N VAL A 27 -15.90 -20.57 11.88
CA VAL A 27 -15.17 -21.63 12.61
C VAL A 27 -16.13 -22.54 13.39
N ASN A 28 -17.28 -22.02 13.82
CA ASN A 28 -18.33 -22.76 14.52
C ASN A 28 -19.27 -23.58 13.60
N GLY A 29 -18.97 -23.67 12.29
CA GLY A 29 -19.74 -24.46 11.32
C GLY A 29 -20.99 -23.79 10.75
N GLY A 30 -21.32 -22.55 11.15
CA GLY A 30 -22.43 -21.78 10.60
C GLY A 30 -22.03 -20.99 9.34
N ALA A 31 -22.91 -20.94 8.34
CA ALA A 31 -22.72 -20.08 7.17
C ALA A 31 -23.13 -18.62 7.48
N CYS A 32 -22.29 -17.66 7.14
CA CYS A 32 -22.63 -16.24 7.10
C CYS A 32 -23.23 -15.90 5.74
N GLU A 33 -24.54 -15.68 5.69
CA GLU A 33 -25.26 -15.36 4.46
C GLU A 33 -25.40 -13.84 4.21
N SER A 34 -25.19 -13.00 5.22
CA SER A 34 -25.22 -11.54 5.07
C SER A 34 -23.81 -10.95 4.92
N LEU A 35 -23.69 -9.98 4.02
CA LEU A 35 -22.44 -9.29 3.71
C LEU A 35 -21.85 -8.61 4.96
N ASP A 36 -22.68 -7.99 5.78
CA ASP A 36 -22.24 -7.32 7.02
C ASP A 36 -21.62 -8.31 8.01
N ASN A 37 -22.19 -9.50 8.16
CA ASN A 37 -21.65 -10.55 9.01
C ASN A 37 -20.35 -11.13 8.45
N VAL A 38 -20.22 -11.21 7.11
CA VAL A 38 -18.98 -11.62 6.44
C VAL A 38 -17.88 -10.60 6.70
N VAL A 39 -18.15 -9.31 6.57
CA VAL A 39 -17.18 -8.23 6.81
C VAL A 39 -16.72 -8.25 8.27
N GLN A 40 -17.65 -8.40 9.20
CA GLN A 40 -17.32 -8.45 10.63
C GLN A 40 -16.46 -9.67 10.99
N GLU A 41 -16.81 -10.85 10.47
CA GLU A 41 -16.04 -12.09 10.71
C GLU A 41 -14.63 -12.00 10.12
N VAL A 42 -14.52 -11.50 8.88
CA VAL A 42 -13.22 -11.29 8.21
C VAL A 42 -12.38 -10.30 8.98
N SER A 43 -12.96 -9.17 9.40
CA SER A 43 -12.25 -8.17 10.19
C SER A 43 -11.76 -8.76 11.50
N SER A 44 -12.60 -9.47 12.26
CA SER A 44 -12.19 -10.10 13.52
C SER A 44 -11.06 -11.10 13.29
N TYR A 45 -11.22 -11.99 12.30
CA TYR A 45 -10.21 -13.01 11.99
C TYR A 45 -8.85 -12.39 11.64
N TYR A 46 -8.82 -11.38 10.77
CA TYR A 46 -7.56 -10.73 10.41
C TYR A 46 -7.01 -9.87 11.54
N SER A 47 -7.84 -9.21 12.34
CA SER A 47 -7.40 -8.51 13.55
C SER A 47 -6.71 -9.47 14.51
N ASP A 48 -7.34 -10.60 14.81
CA ASP A 48 -6.79 -11.61 15.71
C ASP A 48 -5.53 -12.24 15.11
N LEU A 49 -5.52 -12.55 13.81
CA LEU A 49 -4.34 -13.08 13.11
C LEU A 49 -3.16 -12.12 13.19
N LEU A 50 -3.38 -10.83 12.94
CA LEU A 50 -2.32 -9.82 12.92
C LEU A 50 -1.79 -9.47 14.31
N ILE A 51 -2.58 -9.69 15.37
CA ILE A 51 -2.15 -9.50 16.76
C ILE A 51 -1.45 -10.75 17.29
N THR A 52 -2.03 -11.94 17.02
CA THR A 52 -1.53 -13.23 17.53
C THR A 52 -0.28 -13.69 16.79
N SER A 53 -0.20 -13.41 15.48
CA SER A 53 1.08 -13.43 14.79
C SER A 53 1.84 -12.18 15.25
N SER A 54 2.59 -12.32 16.32
CA SER A 54 3.74 -11.47 16.57
C SER A 54 4.91 -12.12 15.84
N PRO A 55 5.09 -11.93 14.51
CA PRO A 55 6.24 -12.47 13.81
C PRO A 55 7.50 -11.86 14.43
N THR A 56 8.24 -12.67 15.18
CA THR A 56 9.44 -12.26 15.93
C THR A 56 10.70 -12.20 15.07
N ASN A 57 10.60 -12.37 13.74
CA ASN A 57 11.77 -12.49 12.88
C ASN A 57 11.57 -11.78 11.53
N PHE A 58 11.50 -10.45 11.57
CA PHE A 58 11.56 -9.63 10.36
C PHE A 58 13.00 -9.34 9.91
N ASP A 59 13.99 -9.49 10.80
CA ASP A 59 15.37 -9.13 10.50
C ASP A 59 15.96 -9.98 9.37
N GLU A 60 15.66 -11.28 9.31
CA GLU A 60 16.06 -12.16 8.20
C GLU A 60 15.44 -11.76 6.86
N ILE A 61 14.21 -11.24 6.87
CA ILE A 61 13.50 -10.83 5.65
C ILE A 61 14.00 -9.45 5.21
N LEU A 62 14.18 -8.52 6.15
CA LEU A 62 14.61 -7.16 5.87
C LEU A 62 16.09 -7.11 5.45
N THR A 63 16.93 -8.03 5.91
CA THR A 63 18.33 -8.15 5.46
C THR A 63 18.44 -8.62 4.00
N SER A 64 17.43 -9.35 3.48
CA SER A 64 17.38 -9.72 2.06
C SER A 64 17.05 -8.54 1.14
N ILE A 65 16.44 -7.49 1.69
CA ILE A 65 16.14 -6.26 0.96
C ILE A 65 17.38 -5.37 1.02
N SER A 66 18.07 -5.21 -0.11
CA SER A 66 19.18 -4.28 -0.22
C SER A 66 18.70 -2.86 0.13
N SER A 67 19.08 -2.37 1.31
CA SER A 67 18.74 -1.02 1.75
C SER A 67 19.51 -0.01 0.89
N ASN A 68 18.85 0.59 -0.09
CA ASN A 68 19.43 1.66 -0.91
C ASN A 68 19.67 2.97 -0.11
N MET A 69 19.14 3.06 1.12
CA MET A 69 19.38 4.16 2.03
C MET A 69 20.15 3.70 3.26
N THR A 70 21.29 4.34 3.52
CA THR A 70 22.01 4.18 4.78
C THR A 70 21.27 4.88 5.92
N VAL A 71 21.46 4.41 7.15
CA VAL A 71 20.86 5.00 8.36
C VAL A 71 21.23 6.49 8.50
N GLU A 72 22.47 6.84 8.13
CA GLU A 72 22.94 8.22 8.13
C GLU A 72 22.22 9.11 7.11
N MET A 73 21.89 8.56 5.93
CA MET A 73 21.14 9.28 4.92
C MET A 73 19.70 9.51 5.37
N HIS A 74 19.07 8.50 5.97
CA HIS A 74 17.75 8.62 6.56
C HIS A 74 17.71 9.70 7.67
N ALA A 75 18.69 9.70 8.57
CA ALA A 75 18.80 10.71 9.62
C ALA A 75 18.92 12.15 9.06
N LYS A 76 19.60 12.33 7.93
CA LYS A 76 19.68 13.62 7.24
C LYS A 76 18.35 14.02 6.58
N LEU A 77 17.59 13.07 6.05
CA LEU A 77 16.31 13.32 5.37
C LEU A 77 15.16 13.63 6.33
N VAL A 78 15.18 13.08 7.55
CA VAL A 78 14.12 13.28 8.58
C VAL A 78 14.38 14.51 9.46
N LYS A 79 15.57 15.12 9.36
CA LYS A 79 15.93 16.31 10.14
C LYS A 79 14.96 17.47 9.84
N PRO A 80 14.55 18.27 10.86
CA PRO A 80 13.76 19.47 10.62
C PRO A 80 14.50 20.46 9.71
N ILE A 81 13.77 21.01 8.73
CA ILE A 81 14.28 21.97 7.76
C ILE A 81 14.61 23.29 8.47
N SER A 82 15.82 23.80 8.24
CA SER A 82 16.25 25.13 8.69
C SER A 82 15.96 26.20 7.64
N GLU A 83 15.69 27.45 8.05
CA GLU A 83 15.51 28.59 7.14
C GLU A 83 16.73 28.81 6.23
N ALA A 84 17.93 28.55 6.73
CA ALA A 84 19.16 28.66 5.94
C ALA A 84 19.24 27.58 4.85
N GLU A 85 18.79 26.35 5.14
CA GLU A 85 18.72 25.25 4.18
C GLU A 85 17.66 25.55 3.11
N ASN A 86 16.51 26.10 3.50
CA ASN A 86 15.45 26.49 2.57
C ASN A 86 15.92 27.55 1.56
N LYS A 87 16.54 28.64 2.05
CA LYS A 87 17.12 29.67 1.18
C LYS A 87 18.14 29.07 0.22
N LYS A 88 19.06 28.25 0.73
CA LYS A 88 20.08 27.60 -0.10
C LYS A 88 19.47 26.68 -1.16
N ALA A 89 18.43 25.92 -0.82
CA ALA A 89 17.73 25.03 -1.74
C ALA A 89 17.07 25.82 -2.88
N ILE A 90 16.31 26.86 -2.54
CA ILE A 90 15.62 27.73 -3.52
C ILE A 90 16.62 28.31 -4.53
N PHE A 91 17.76 28.84 -4.06
CA PHE A 91 18.78 29.40 -4.95
C PHE A 91 19.63 28.36 -5.69
N SER A 92 19.57 27.08 -5.28
CA SER A 92 20.31 25.98 -5.93
C SER A 92 19.51 25.24 -7.00
N MET A 93 18.20 25.46 -7.08
CA MET A 93 17.35 24.81 -8.08
C MET A 93 17.48 25.50 -9.44
N SER A 94 17.59 24.71 -10.50
CA SER A 94 17.52 25.21 -11.88
C SER A 94 16.15 25.87 -12.13
N PRO A 95 16.06 26.92 -12.96
CA PRO A 95 14.81 27.65 -13.20
C PRO A 95 13.64 26.77 -13.68
N SER A 96 13.93 25.63 -14.30
CA SER A 96 12.93 24.61 -14.70
C SER A 96 12.28 23.81 -13.55
N LYS A 97 12.82 23.91 -12.32
CA LYS A 97 12.27 23.29 -11.11
C LYS A 97 11.47 24.27 -10.26
N THR A 98 11.51 25.55 -10.64
CA THR A 98 10.62 26.55 -10.07
C THR A 98 9.26 26.37 -10.73
N PRO A 99 8.16 26.30 -9.95
CA PRO A 99 6.83 26.46 -10.51
C PRO A 99 6.68 27.93 -10.94
N GLU A 100 7.30 28.32 -12.05
CA GLU A 100 6.94 29.56 -12.74
C GLU A 100 5.62 29.24 -13.46
N PHE A 101 4.50 29.62 -12.84
CA PHE A 101 3.79 30.87 -13.06
C PHE A 101 3.20 30.88 -14.47
N ASP A 102 2.00 30.32 -14.59
CA ASP A 102 1.13 30.54 -15.74
C ASP A 102 0.80 32.05 -15.77
N ALA A 103 1.56 32.80 -16.58
CA ALA A 103 1.19 34.10 -17.10
C ALA A 103 0.53 33.93 -18.48
#